data_AF-A0A527WI02-F1
#
_entry.id   AF-A0A527WI02-F1
#
_cell.length_a   1.000
_cell.length_b   1.000
_cell.length_c   1.000
_cell.angle_alpha   90.00
_cell.angle_beta   90.00
_cell.angle_gamma   90.00
#
_symmetry.space_group_name_H-M   'P 1'
#
loop_
_entity.id
_entity.type
_entity.pdbx_description
1 polymer ?
#
loop_
_entity_poly.entity_id
_entity_poly.type
_entity_poly.pdbx_seq_one_letter_code
_entity_poly.pdbx_strand_id
1 'polypeptide(L)'
;MIAWHGSPVLFDRFDAAKIGSQWRYGGANGYGIYLTDDRAAAETFAAATWLGRDNKGFLYEVEAPDGEYVNCDWLCSDQPEPVRSILLDGINGLGDGPTSRYWKFVINDAPQMAGYYSQIGMLLYFSRLNGTPLEPAIAACGYVGCKKWREGGSEFAVFNPSDLRILSVAEHERAN
;
A
#
# COMPACT_ATOMS: atom_id res chain seq x y z
N MET A 1 -10.30 12.80 -2.61
CA MET A 1 -9.75 12.72 -3.99
C MET A 1 -10.40 11.59 -4.78
N ILE A 2 -10.43 11.68 -6.12
CA ILE A 2 -10.89 10.58 -7.00
C ILE A 2 -9.73 9.62 -7.29
N ALA A 3 -10.00 8.33 -7.21
CA ALA A 3 -9.05 7.24 -7.37
C ALA A 3 -9.70 6.04 -8.06
N TRP A 4 -8.88 5.05 -8.41
CA TRP A 4 -9.28 3.83 -9.08
C TRP A 4 -8.83 2.60 -8.32
N HIS A 5 -9.68 1.57 -8.29
CA HIS A 5 -9.36 0.24 -7.78
C HIS A 5 -9.70 -0.81 -8.84
N GLY A 6 -8.79 -1.73 -9.12
CA GLY A 6 -9.05 -2.90 -9.96
C GLY A 6 -9.18 -4.16 -9.12
N SER A 7 -10.21 -4.95 -9.36
CA SER A 7 -10.39 -6.25 -8.70
C SER A 7 -10.96 -7.30 -9.67
N PRO A 8 -10.50 -8.56 -9.60
CA PRO A 8 -11.10 -9.67 -10.34
C PRO A 8 -12.43 -10.15 -9.74
N VAL A 9 -12.90 -9.51 -8.65
CA VAL A 9 -14.11 -9.89 -7.91
C VAL A 9 -15.03 -8.68 -7.76
N LEU A 10 -16.33 -8.90 -7.99
CA LEU A 10 -17.38 -7.92 -7.74
C LEU A 10 -17.65 -7.79 -6.24
N PHE A 11 -17.72 -6.57 -5.74
CA PHE A 11 -18.10 -6.25 -4.36
C PHE A 11 -18.81 -4.89 -4.29
N ASP A 12 -19.53 -4.66 -3.20
CA ASP A 12 -20.30 -3.44 -2.92
C ASP A 12 -19.65 -2.56 -1.83
N ARG A 13 -18.60 -3.06 -1.16
CA ARG A 13 -17.83 -2.32 -0.15
C ARG A 13 -16.41 -2.84 -0.02
N PHE A 14 -15.51 -1.96 0.42
CA PHE A 14 -14.17 -2.37 0.86
C PHE A 14 -14.23 -3.03 2.24
N ASP A 15 -13.57 -4.18 2.36
CA ASP A 15 -13.55 -4.98 3.58
C ASP A 15 -12.13 -5.04 4.16
N ALA A 16 -11.96 -4.56 5.38
CA ALA A 16 -10.69 -4.56 6.10
C ALA A 16 -10.12 -5.98 6.25
N ALA A 17 -10.97 -7.01 6.34
CA ALA A 17 -10.54 -8.40 6.40
C ALA A 17 -9.81 -8.88 5.13
N LYS A 18 -9.85 -8.10 4.04
CA LYS A 18 -9.12 -8.40 2.79
C LYS A 18 -7.76 -7.72 2.72
N ILE A 19 -7.46 -6.78 3.61
CA ILE A 19 -6.15 -6.13 3.67
C ILE A 19 -5.09 -7.15 4.08
N GLY A 20 -3.99 -7.21 3.35
CA GLY A 20 -2.88 -8.13 3.62
C GLY A 20 -2.99 -9.48 2.92
N SER A 21 -4.07 -9.75 2.17
CA SER A 21 -4.17 -10.91 1.26
C SER A 21 -3.27 -10.81 0.01
N GLN A 22 -2.37 -9.82 -0.01
CA GLN A 22 -1.57 -9.40 -1.15
C GLN A 22 -0.57 -10.48 -1.57
N TRP A 23 -0.29 -10.51 -2.89
CA TRP A 23 0.86 -11.22 -3.45
C TRP A 23 2.17 -10.55 -2.97
N ARG A 24 3.19 -11.37 -2.72
CA ARG A 24 4.29 -11.16 -1.77
C ARG A 24 5.15 -9.87 -1.87
N TYR A 25 4.99 -9.02 -2.89
CA TYR A 25 5.96 -7.92 -3.14
C TYR A 25 5.41 -6.64 -3.80
N GLY A 26 4.10 -6.51 -4.06
CA GLY A 26 3.64 -5.59 -5.13
C GLY A 26 2.75 -4.40 -4.75
N GLY A 27 2.13 -4.39 -3.58
CA GLY A 27 1.31 -3.24 -3.19
C GLY A 27 2.18 -2.06 -2.72
N ALA A 28 1.68 -0.83 -2.84
CA ALA A 28 2.28 0.40 -2.28
C ALA A 28 2.53 0.30 -0.76
N ASN A 29 3.56 -0.44 -0.38
CA ASN A 29 4.40 -0.20 0.78
C ASN A 29 3.66 0.10 2.10
N GLY A 30 2.58 -0.63 2.42
CA GLY A 30 1.82 -0.46 3.66
C GLY A 30 0.66 -1.45 3.82
N TYR A 31 -0.01 -1.42 4.97
CA TYR A 31 -1.27 -2.13 5.23
C TYR A 31 -2.45 -1.23 4.87
N GLY A 32 -3.17 -1.52 3.78
CA GLY A 32 -4.38 -0.77 3.42
C GLY A 32 -5.06 -1.30 2.17
N ILE A 33 -6.13 -0.60 1.76
CA ILE A 33 -6.77 -0.80 0.46
C ILE A 33 -5.99 0.00 -0.58
N TYR A 34 -5.52 -0.69 -1.62
CA TYR A 34 -4.78 -0.03 -2.70
C TYR A 34 -5.69 0.65 -3.68
N LEU A 35 -5.29 1.85 -4.01
CA LEU A 35 -5.89 2.70 -5.01
C LEU A 35 -4.77 3.32 -5.85
N THR A 36 -5.14 3.86 -6.99
CA THR A 36 -4.26 4.62 -7.85
C THR A 36 -5.01 5.79 -8.47
N ASP A 37 -4.35 6.90 -8.74
CA ASP A 37 -4.93 7.98 -9.55
C ASP A 37 -4.77 7.71 -11.07
N ASP A 38 -4.00 6.69 -11.45
CA ASP A 38 -3.88 6.18 -12.82
C ASP A 38 -4.86 5.04 -13.09
N ARG A 39 -5.89 5.34 -13.89
CA ARG A 39 -6.88 4.36 -14.33
C ARG A 39 -6.27 3.16 -15.05
N ALA A 40 -5.27 3.38 -15.91
CA ALA A 40 -4.67 2.31 -16.70
C ALA A 40 -3.92 1.31 -15.78
N ALA A 41 -3.27 1.81 -14.73
CA ALA A 41 -2.70 0.95 -13.70
C ALA A 41 -3.78 0.10 -13.01
N ALA A 42 -4.93 0.68 -12.63
CA ALA A 42 -6.02 -0.06 -12.01
C ALA A 42 -6.63 -1.14 -12.93
N GLU A 43 -6.73 -0.88 -14.23
CA GLU A 43 -7.22 -1.84 -15.23
C GLU A 43 -6.38 -3.13 -15.24
N THR A 44 -5.06 -3.02 -15.03
CA THR A 44 -4.20 -4.22 -14.93
C THR A 44 -4.64 -5.12 -13.78
N PHE A 45 -4.99 -4.56 -12.62
CA PHE A 45 -5.44 -5.30 -11.44
C PHE A 45 -6.87 -5.85 -11.54
N ALA A 46 -7.72 -5.22 -12.37
CA ALA A 46 -9.05 -5.76 -12.66
C ALA A 46 -8.94 -7.10 -13.41
N ALA A 47 -8.14 -7.16 -14.47
CA ALA A 47 -7.90 -8.36 -15.26
C ALA A 47 -6.59 -9.06 -14.84
N ALA A 48 -6.59 -9.66 -13.65
CA ALA A 48 -5.43 -10.29 -13.01
C ALA A 48 -4.97 -11.60 -13.70
N THR A 49 -4.64 -11.56 -15.00
CA THR A 49 -4.21 -12.70 -15.80
C THR A 49 -2.94 -13.37 -15.26
N TRP A 50 -2.09 -12.63 -14.53
CA TRP A 50 -0.92 -13.18 -13.83
C TRP A 50 -1.28 -14.14 -12.68
N LEU A 51 -2.55 -14.16 -12.25
CA LEU A 51 -3.08 -15.15 -11.31
C LEU A 51 -3.71 -16.36 -12.02
N GLY A 52 -3.57 -16.48 -13.34
CA GLY A 52 -4.25 -17.49 -14.15
C GLY A 52 -5.77 -17.33 -14.16
N ARG A 53 -6.28 -16.13 -13.83
CA ARG A 53 -7.70 -15.79 -13.87
C ARG A 53 -8.12 -15.30 -15.25
N ASP A 54 -9.43 -15.29 -15.46
CA ASP A 54 -10.05 -14.72 -16.66
C ASP A 54 -9.51 -13.31 -16.95
N ASN A 55 -9.53 -12.94 -18.23
CA ASN A 55 -9.18 -11.59 -18.69
C ASN A 55 -10.23 -10.52 -18.29
N LYS A 56 -11.10 -10.83 -17.33
CA LYS A 56 -12.24 -10.02 -16.90
C LYS A 56 -12.15 -9.67 -15.43
N GLY A 57 -12.66 -8.50 -15.09
CA GLY A 57 -12.81 -8.05 -13.72
C GLY A 57 -13.63 -6.77 -13.64
N PHE A 58 -13.43 -6.04 -12.55
CA PHE A 58 -14.20 -4.85 -12.22
C PHE A 58 -13.26 -3.71 -11.90
N LEU A 59 -13.53 -2.58 -12.54
CA LEU A 59 -12.86 -1.32 -12.29
C LEU A 59 -13.80 -0.42 -11.49
N TYR A 60 -13.33 0.05 -10.34
CA TYR A 60 -14.09 0.89 -9.43
C TYR A 60 -13.53 2.30 -9.46
N GLU A 61 -14.41 3.28 -9.59
CA GLU A 61 -14.13 4.67 -9.28
C GLU A 61 -14.42 4.89 -7.79
N VAL A 62 -13.45 5.43 -7.07
CA VAL A 62 -13.45 5.49 -5.61
C VAL A 62 -13.17 6.93 -5.19
N GLU A 63 -14.01 7.44 -4.30
CA GLU A 63 -13.66 8.60 -3.50
C GLU A 63 -12.81 8.14 -2.31
N ALA A 64 -11.55 8.56 -2.31
CA ALA A 64 -10.60 8.34 -1.22
C ALA A 64 -10.51 9.60 -0.34
N PRO A 65 -10.16 9.46 0.95
CA PRO A 65 -10.07 10.61 1.86
C PRO A 65 -9.05 11.63 1.36
N ASP A 66 -9.39 12.91 1.45
CA ASP A 66 -8.40 13.97 1.38
C ASP A 66 -7.62 14.00 2.70
N GLY A 67 -6.29 13.94 2.65
CA GLY A 67 -5.47 13.86 3.86
C GLY A 67 -3.98 13.71 3.58
N GLU A 68 -3.19 13.65 4.65
CA GLU A 68 -1.75 13.43 4.56
C GLU A 68 -1.44 11.94 4.39
N TYR A 69 -0.56 11.63 3.44
CA TYR A 69 -0.07 10.28 3.18
C TYR A 69 1.42 10.23 3.48
N VAL A 70 1.88 9.11 4.07
CA VAL A 70 3.31 8.86 4.24
C VAL A 70 3.92 8.68 2.86
N ASN A 71 4.94 9.46 2.55
CA ASN A 71 5.59 9.42 1.24
C ASN A 71 6.59 8.26 1.18
N CYS A 72 6.22 7.18 0.50
CA CYS A 72 7.06 5.98 0.37
C CYS A 72 8.23 6.14 -0.59
N ASP A 73 8.36 7.26 -1.32
CA ASP A 73 9.55 7.53 -2.12
C ASP A 73 10.71 8.11 -1.30
N TRP A 74 10.41 8.55 -0.07
CA TRP A 74 11.39 9.10 0.85
C TRP A 74 11.91 8.03 1.82
N LEU A 75 13.11 8.26 2.35
CA LEU A 75 13.64 7.44 3.43
C LEU A 75 12.88 7.71 4.74
N CYS A 76 12.98 6.77 5.67
CA CYS A 76 12.41 6.95 7.01
C CYS A 76 12.99 8.19 7.71
N SER A 77 14.29 8.48 7.52
CA SER A 77 14.98 9.66 8.07
C SER A 77 14.49 10.99 7.50
N ASP A 78 13.91 10.96 6.31
CA ASP A 78 13.58 12.16 5.54
C ASP A 78 12.09 12.53 5.69
N GLN A 79 11.31 11.68 6.38
CA GLN A 79 9.93 12.00 6.71
C GLN A 79 9.84 13.22 7.63
N PRO A 80 8.71 13.95 7.59
CA PRO A 80 8.40 14.95 8.60
C PRO A 80 8.06 14.30 9.95
N GLU A 81 8.15 15.08 11.03
CA GLU A 81 7.52 14.70 12.29
C GLU A 81 5.99 14.77 12.19
N PRO A 82 5.26 13.91 12.91
CA PRO A 82 5.75 12.89 13.86
C PRO A 82 6.11 11.53 13.24
N VAL A 83 5.88 11.35 11.93
CA VAL A 83 6.03 10.06 11.26
C VAL A 83 7.47 9.57 11.27
N ARG A 84 8.45 10.47 11.11
CA ARG A 84 9.87 10.12 11.21
C ARG A 84 10.21 9.40 12.51
N SER A 85 9.83 9.96 13.66
CA SER A 85 10.07 9.31 14.96
C SER A 85 9.43 7.93 15.02
N ILE A 86 8.18 7.79 14.59
CA ILE A 86 7.47 6.49 14.60
C ILE A 86 8.20 5.44 13.76
N LEU A 87 8.68 5.80 12.57
CA LEU A 87 9.38 4.88 11.68
C LEU A 87 10.76 4.49 12.25
N LEU A 88 11.53 5.46 12.75
CA LEU A 88 12.85 5.20 13.33
C LEU A 88 12.75 4.35 14.60
N ASP A 89 11.76 4.62 15.46
CA ASP A 89 11.46 3.79 16.62
C ASP A 89 11.01 2.39 16.21
N GLY A 90 10.23 2.27 15.13
CA GLY A 90 9.84 1.00 14.53
C GLY A 90 11.04 0.15 14.12
N ILE A 91 12.07 0.74 13.49
CA ILE A 91 13.31 0.04 13.12
C ILE A 91 14.04 -0.47 14.37
N ASN A 92 14.14 0.37 15.40
CA ASN A 92 14.77 0.00 16.67
C ASN A 92 13.99 -1.12 17.39
N GLY A 93 12.65 -1.12 17.27
CA GLY A 93 11.73 -2.07 17.88
C GLY A 93 11.70 -3.47 17.24
N LEU A 94 12.34 -3.70 16.09
CA LEU A 94 12.36 -5.02 15.43
C LEU A 94 13.13 -6.11 16.21
N GLY A 95 13.84 -5.74 17.28
CA GLY A 95 14.67 -6.65 18.07
C GLY A 95 16.02 -6.98 17.42
N ASP A 96 16.80 -7.89 18.02
CA ASP A 96 18.21 -8.15 17.64
C ASP A 96 18.52 -9.62 17.33
N GLY A 97 17.49 -10.47 17.23
CA GLY A 97 17.62 -11.86 16.82
C GLY A 97 18.05 -12.03 15.36
N PRO A 98 18.45 -13.24 14.92
CA PRO A 98 18.90 -13.48 13.55
C PRO A 98 17.92 -13.02 12.47
N THR A 99 16.62 -13.27 12.68
CA THR A 99 15.54 -12.82 11.79
C THR A 99 15.45 -11.29 11.75
N SER A 100 15.48 -10.62 12.89
CA SER A 100 15.43 -9.16 13.00
C SER A 100 16.63 -8.48 12.32
N ARG A 101 17.83 -9.09 12.42
CA ARG A 101 19.02 -8.59 11.72
C ARG A 101 18.86 -8.66 10.21
N TYR A 102 18.27 -9.74 9.70
CA TYR A 102 17.94 -9.85 8.28
C TYR A 102 16.91 -8.79 7.85
N TRP A 103 15.86 -8.55 8.64
CA TRP A 103 14.88 -7.49 8.35
C TRP A 103 15.52 -6.11 8.31
N LYS A 104 16.33 -5.77 9.32
CA LYS A 104 17.10 -4.50 9.36
C LYS A 104 18.02 -4.37 8.15
N PHE A 105 18.68 -5.45 7.72
CA PHE A 105 19.47 -5.47 6.50
C PHE A 105 18.63 -5.12 5.26
N VAL A 106 17.49 -5.78 5.06
CA VAL A 106 16.59 -5.51 3.91
C VAL A 106 16.05 -4.08 3.93
N ILE A 107 15.67 -3.55 5.09
CA ILE A 107 15.20 -2.16 5.24
C ILE A 107 16.32 -1.17 4.86
N ASN A 108 17.55 -1.41 5.31
CA ASN A 108 18.68 -0.54 5.01
C ASN A 108 19.13 -0.63 3.55
N ASP A 109 18.93 -1.77 2.90
CA ASP A 109 19.27 -2.00 1.49
C ASP A 109 18.18 -1.51 0.51
N ALA A 110 16.96 -1.29 1.01
CA ALA A 110 15.81 -0.88 0.19
C ALA A 110 16.02 0.32 -0.75
N PRO A 111 16.83 1.35 -0.41
CA PRO A 111 17.11 2.44 -1.35
C PRO A 111 17.79 1.97 -2.64
N GLN A 112 18.57 0.88 -2.59
CA GLN A 112 19.19 0.27 -3.78
C GLN A 112 18.19 -0.57 -4.59
N MET A 113 17.04 -0.89 -3.98
CA MET A 113 15.99 -1.75 -4.52
C MET A 113 14.71 -0.95 -4.83
N ALA A 114 14.79 0.37 -5.00
CA ALA A 114 13.65 1.27 -5.13
C ALA A 114 12.65 0.91 -6.26
N GLY A 115 13.12 0.20 -7.29
CA GLY A 115 12.28 -0.35 -8.36
C GLY A 115 11.33 -1.48 -7.91
N TYR A 116 11.68 -2.20 -6.85
CA TYR A 116 10.92 -3.32 -6.30
C TYR A 116 10.09 -2.93 -5.09
N TYR A 117 10.71 -2.31 -4.08
CA TYR A 117 10.04 -1.93 -2.83
C TYR A 117 10.65 -0.66 -2.24
N SER A 118 9.92 0.01 -1.35
CA SER A 118 10.46 1.13 -0.58
C SER A 118 10.98 0.71 0.79
N GLN A 119 11.83 1.54 1.40
CA GLN A 119 12.26 1.36 2.78
C GLN A 119 11.07 1.33 3.76
N ILE A 120 10.14 2.28 3.62
CA ILE A 120 8.96 2.38 4.47
C ILE A 120 8.08 1.15 4.33
N GLY A 121 7.88 0.67 3.10
CA GLY A 121 7.08 -0.54 2.85
C GLY A 121 7.64 -1.78 3.50
N MET A 122 8.96 -1.97 3.44
CA MET A 122 9.62 -3.09 4.12
C MET A 122 9.55 -2.96 5.63
N LEU A 123 9.75 -1.75 6.16
CA LEU A 123 9.60 -1.50 7.59
C LEU A 123 8.18 -1.85 8.05
N LEU A 124 7.14 -1.29 7.43
CA LEU A 124 5.76 -1.58 7.78
C LEU A 124 5.45 -3.09 7.69
N TYR A 125 5.94 -3.75 6.64
CA TYR A 125 5.79 -5.20 6.48
C TYR A 125 6.44 -6.00 7.61
N PHE A 126 7.71 -5.74 7.93
CA PHE A 126 8.42 -6.46 8.98
C PHE A 126 7.91 -6.12 10.38
N SER A 127 7.50 -4.88 10.63
CA SER A 127 6.81 -4.46 11.85
C SER A 127 5.53 -5.28 12.09
N ARG A 128 4.75 -5.58 11.04
CA ARG A 128 3.60 -6.50 11.15
C ARG A 128 4.00 -7.92 11.48
N LEU A 129 5.03 -8.47 10.80
CA LEU A 129 5.55 -9.81 11.13
C LEU A 129 6.09 -9.90 12.56
N ASN A 130 6.62 -8.80 13.09
CA ASN A 130 7.10 -8.66 14.45
C ASN A 130 5.97 -8.46 15.49
N GLY A 131 4.71 -8.39 15.07
CA GLY A 131 3.58 -8.12 15.96
C GLY A 131 3.49 -6.68 16.49
N THR A 132 4.19 -5.75 15.84
CA THR A 132 4.29 -4.32 16.22
C THR A 132 3.94 -3.41 15.03
N PRO A 133 2.72 -3.50 14.47
CA PRO A 133 2.31 -2.67 13.33
C PRO A 133 2.43 -1.17 13.67
N LEU A 134 2.92 -0.37 12.71
CA LEU A 134 3.14 1.06 12.92
C LEU A 134 1.97 1.90 12.41
N GLU A 135 1.17 1.35 11.48
CA GLU A 135 0.06 2.05 10.85
C GLU A 135 -0.96 2.64 11.83
N PRO A 136 -1.34 1.97 12.94
CA PRO A 136 -2.23 2.58 13.93
C PRO A 136 -1.64 3.84 14.58
N ALA A 137 -0.33 3.86 14.86
CA ALA A 137 0.33 5.02 15.44
C ALA A 137 0.45 6.16 14.41
N ILE A 138 0.76 5.83 13.16
CA ILE A 138 0.80 6.78 12.05
C ILE A 138 -0.59 7.39 11.82
N ALA A 139 -1.63 6.56 11.81
CA ALA A 139 -3.02 7.00 11.67
C ALA A 139 -3.48 7.91 12.82
N ALA A 140 -3.06 7.61 14.06
CA ALA A 140 -3.33 8.46 15.22
C ALA A 140 -2.70 9.87 15.10
N CYS A 141 -1.69 10.03 14.23
CA CYS A 141 -1.10 11.33 13.90
C CYS A 141 -1.80 12.06 12.75
N GLY A 142 -2.92 11.55 12.23
CA GLY A 142 -3.73 12.18 11.18
C GLY A 142 -3.39 11.74 9.75
N TYR A 143 -2.47 10.79 9.58
CA TYR A 143 -2.13 10.24 8.27
C TYR A 143 -3.17 9.20 7.84
N VAL A 144 -3.70 9.35 6.63
CA VAL A 144 -4.78 8.48 6.12
C VAL A 144 -4.23 7.23 5.41
N GLY A 145 -2.94 7.22 5.09
CA GLY A 145 -2.35 6.13 4.33
C GLY A 145 -0.88 6.31 3.98
N CYS A 146 -0.44 5.48 3.04
CA CYS A 146 0.88 5.53 2.40
C CYS A 146 0.71 5.81 0.91
N LYS A 147 1.62 6.59 0.31
CA LYS A 147 1.59 6.94 -1.11
C LYS A 147 2.97 6.78 -1.72
N LYS A 148 3.04 6.17 -2.91
CA LYS A 148 4.24 6.03 -3.72
C LYS A 148 3.97 6.57 -5.11
N TRP A 149 4.89 7.33 -5.66
CA TRP A 149 4.86 7.75 -7.05
C TRP A 149 5.25 6.60 -7.99
N ARG A 150 4.62 6.57 -9.16
CA ARG A 150 4.92 5.70 -10.29
C ARG A 150 4.91 6.53 -11.57
N GLU A 151 5.54 6.01 -12.62
CA GLU A 151 5.38 6.62 -13.94
C GLU A 151 3.89 6.61 -14.32
N GLY A 152 3.32 7.79 -14.60
CA GLY A 152 1.91 7.95 -14.96
C GLY A 152 0.96 8.30 -13.79
N GLY A 153 1.37 8.15 -12.53
CA GLY A 153 0.49 8.43 -11.40
C GLY A 153 1.08 8.08 -10.03
N SER A 154 0.21 7.85 -9.06
CA SER A 154 0.57 7.45 -7.71
C SER A 154 -0.25 6.24 -7.29
N GLU A 155 0.42 5.27 -6.68
CA GLU A 155 -0.22 4.19 -5.95
C GLU A 155 -0.30 4.59 -4.48
N PHE A 156 -1.41 4.31 -3.82
CA PHE A 156 -1.56 4.57 -2.39
C PHE A 156 -2.38 3.50 -1.70
N ALA A 157 -2.05 3.26 -0.44
CA ALA A 157 -2.77 2.40 0.48
C ALA A 157 -3.50 3.28 1.50
N VAL A 158 -4.83 3.17 1.57
CA VAL A 158 -5.64 3.82 2.60
C VAL A 158 -5.82 2.86 3.77
N PHE A 159 -5.50 3.31 4.99
CA PHE A 159 -5.47 2.46 6.18
C PHE A 159 -6.86 1.99 6.62
N ASN A 160 -7.87 2.87 6.53
CA ASN A 160 -9.22 2.59 6.96
C ASN A 160 -10.17 2.48 5.75
N PRO A 161 -10.66 1.27 5.42
CA PRO A 161 -11.59 1.06 4.32
C PRO A 161 -12.90 1.83 4.43
N SER A 162 -13.31 2.17 5.65
CA SER A 162 -14.58 2.89 5.88
C SER A 162 -14.53 4.32 5.35
N ASP A 163 -13.33 4.86 5.10
CA ASP A 163 -13.12 6.18 4.53
C ASP A 163 -13.21 6.18 2.99
N LEU A 164 -13.43 5.00 2.39
CA LEU A 164 -13.55 4.82 0.94
C LEU A 164 -15.01 4.69 0.53
N ARG A 165 -15.40 5.44 -0.51
CA ARG A 165 -16.74 5.35 -1.11
C ARG A 165 -16.63 4.96 -2.58
N ILE A 166 -17.29 3.87 -2.95
CA ILE A 166 -17.44 3.47 -4.35
C ILE A 166 -18.43 4.45 -5.00
N LEU A 167 -17.98 5.13 -6.06
CA LEU A 167 -18.81 6.05 -6.84
C LEU A 167 -19.44 5.34 -8.04
N SER A 168 -18.65 4.49 -8.70
CA SER A 168 -19.09 3.70 -9.84
C SER A 168 -18.30 2.40 -9.95
N VAL A 169 -18.87 1.41 -10.63
CA VAL A 169 -18.20 0.15 -11.00
C VAL A 169 -18.51 -0.17 -12.45
N ALA A 170 -17.49 -0.59 -13.20
CA ALA A 170 -17.62 -1.04 -14.57
C ALA A 170 -16.93 -2.39 -14.76
N GLU A 171 -17.52 -3.26 -15.58
CA GLU A 171 -16.81 -4.44 -16.06
C GLU A 171 -15.63 -4.01 -16.94
N HIS A 172 -14.50 -4.68 -16.76
CA HIS A 172 -13.30 -4.49 -17.57
C HIS A 172 -12.87 -5.83 -18.16
N GLU A 173 -12.61 -5.84 -19.47
CA GLU A 173 -12.03 -6.97 -20.18
C GLU A 173 -10.75 -6.51 -20.87
N ARG A 174 -9.63 -7.17 -20.57
CA ARG A 174 -8.34 -6.85 -21.19
C ARG A 174 -8.34 -7.37 -22.62
N ALA A 175 -8.07 -6.48 -23.57
CA ALA A 175 -7.87 -6.86 -24.97
C ALA A 175 -6.63 -7.77 -25.10
N ASN A 176 -6.77 -8.85 -25.87
CA ASN A 176 -5.71 -9.81 -26.19
C ASN A 176 -4.62 -9.19 -27.06
#